data_AF-A0A090S0I3-F1
#
_entry.id   AF-A0A090S0I3-F1
#
_cell.length_a   1.000
_cell.length_b   1.000
_cell.length_c   1.000
_cell.angle_alpha   90.00
_cell.angle_beta   90.00
_cell.angle_gamma   90.00
#
_symmetry.space_group_name_H-M   'P 1'
#
loop_
_entity.id
_entity.type
_entity.pdbx_description
1 polymer ?
#
loop_
_entity_poly.entity_id
_entity_poly.type
_entity_poly.pdbx_seq_one_letter_code
_entity_poly.pdbx_strand_id
1 'polypeptide(L)' 'MLEQLEQEIEQLQETVNDPAFFAKPVDETQPILDSLSAKEQELDVAFERWEELEAMQQES' A
#
# COMPACT_ATOMS: atom_id res chain seq x y z
N MET A 1 -8.66 -7.51 5.45
CA MET A 1 -8.70 -6.46 4.41
C MET A 1 -7.46 -5.58 4.54
N LEU A 2 -7.23 -4.95 5.69
CA LEU A 2 -5.97 -4.23 5.98
C LEU A 2 -4.75 -5.14 5.89
N GLU A 3 -4.76 -6.30 6.56
CA GLU A 3 -3.65 -7.27 6.50
C GLU A 3 -3.27 -7.72 5.08
N GLN A 4 -4.25 -7.82 4.18
CA GLN A 4 -4.00 -8.15 2.77
C GLN A 4 -3.31 -6.99 2.03
N LEU A 5 -3.76 -5.76 2.28
CA LEU A 5 -3.12 -4.56 1.72
C LEU A 5 -1.68 -4.40 2.25
N GLU A 6 -1.47 -4.64 3.54
CA GLU A 6 -0.14 -4.63 4.16
C GLU A 6 0.80 -5.65 3.51
N GLN A 7 0.33 -6.89 3.30
CA GLN A 7 1.13 -7.93 2.61
C GLN A 7 1.44 -7.57 1.14
N GLU A 8 0.49 -6.96 0.42
CA GLU A 8 0.71 -6.52 -0.95
C GLU A 8 1.73 -5.37 -1.03
N ILE A 9 1.65 -4.41 -0.11
CA ILE A 9 2.62 -3.31 0.02
C ILE A 9 4.00 -3.87 0.35
N GLU A 10 4.12 -4.81 1.29
CA GLU A 10 5.39 -5.43 1.66
C GLU A 10 6.07 -6.10 0.45
N GLN A 11 5.31 -6.88 -0.34
CA GLN A 11 5.84 -7.51 -1.56
C GLN A 11 6.29 -6.49 -2.63
N LEU A 12 5.56 -5.39 -2.79
CA LEU A 12 5.93 -4.31 -3.70
C LEU A 12 7.18 -3.58 -3.20
N GLN A 13 7.28 -3.32 -1.89
CA GLN A 13 8.44 -2.71 -1.27
C GLN A 13 9.68 -3.59 -1.38
N GLU A 14 9.57 -4.91 -1.18
CA GLU A 14 10.68 -5.85 -1.44
C GLU A 14 11.19 -5.74 -2.88
N THR A 15 10.27 -5.63 -3.84
CA THR A 15 10.61 -5.47 -5.26
C THR A 15 11.32 -4.14 -5.53
N VAL A 16 10.84 -3.04 -4.95
CA VAL A 16 11.41 -1.69 -5.13
C VAL A 16 12.77 -1.55 -4.41
N ASN A 17 12.95 -2.24 -3.29
CA ASN A 17 14.18 -2.23 -2.50
C ASN A 17 15.30 -3.08 -3.12
N ASP A 18 15.01 -3.89 -4.14
CA ASP A 18 16.04 -4.61 -4.89
C ASP A 18 16.96 -3.60 -5.63
N PRO A 19 18.29 -3.62 -5.41
CA PRO A 19 19.22 -2.71 -6.09
C PRO A 19 19.17 -2.76 -7.62
N ALA A 20 18.73 -3.88 -8.21
CA ALA A 20 18.56 -4.05 -9.65
C ALA A 20 17.25 -3.45 -10.17
N PHE A 21 16.29 -3.10 -9.31
CA PHE A 21 15.00 -2.54 -9.71
C PHE A 21 15.18 -1.25 -10.50
N PHE A 22 15.93 -0.29 -9.96
CA PHE A 22 16.17 1.00 -10.62
C PHE A 22 17.18 0.94 -11.78
N ALA A 23 17.78 -0.24 -12.04
CA ALA A 23 18.55 -0.46 -13.26
C ALA A 23 17.66 -0.81 -14.47
N LYS A 24 16.37 -1.11 -14.25
CA LYS A 24 15.41 -1.39 -15.31
C LYS A 24 14.89 -0.11 -15.97
N PRO A 25 14.38 -0.21 -17.21
CA PRO A 25 13.70 0.89 -17.89
C PRO A 25 12.53 1.47 -17.09
N VAL A 26 12.26 2.77 -17.27
CA VAL A 26 11.18 3.48 -16.55
C VAL A 26 9.80 2.91 -16.85
N ASP A 27 9.58 2.43 -18.07
CA ASP A 27 8.34 1.74 -18.47
C ASP A 27 8.12 0.41 -17.72
N GLU A 28 9.17 -0.18 -17.14
CA GLU A 28 9.08 -1.34 -16.27
C GLU A 28 8.95 -0.97 -14.78
N THR A 29 9.62 0.09 -14.33
CA THR A 29 9.64 0.48 -12.90
C THR A 29 8.45 1.35 -12.50
N GLN A 30 8.03 2.27 -13.37
CA GLN A 30 6.96 3.23 -13.06
C GLN A 30 5.64 2.55 -12.70
N PRO A 31 5.14 1.52 -13.42
CA PRO A 31 3.89 0.87 -13.05
C PRO A 31 3.93 0.22 -11.67
N ILE A 32 5.11 -0.27 -11.23
CA ILE A 32 5.29 -0.89 -9.92
C ILE A 32 5.31 0.18 -8.82
N LEU A 33 5.96 1.32 -9.07
CA LEU A 33 5.95 2.47 -8.17
C LEU A 33 4.54 3.07 -8.03
N ASP A 34 3.81 3.20 -9.14
CA ASP A 34 2.42 3.67 -9.14
C ASP A 34 1.52 2.71 -8.36
N SER A 35 1.71 1.39 -8.54
CA SER A 35 0.98 0.37 -7.78
C SER A 35 1.28 0.45 -6.29
N LEU A 36 2.54 0.62 -5.90
CA LEU A 36 2.94 0.76 -4.50
C LEU A 36 2.27 1.99 -3.87
N SER A 37 2.38 3.15 -4.51
CA SER A 37 1.78 4.39 -4.03
C SER A 37 0.25 4.31 -3.93
N ALA A 38 -0.41 3.69 -4.91
CA ALA A 38 -1.86 3.51 -4.89
C ALA A 38 -2.30 2.61 -3.72
N LYS A 39 -1.53 1.56 -3.42
CA LYS A 39 -1.83 0.63 -2.33
C LYS A 39 -1.59 1.25 -0.95
N GLU A 40 -0.52 2.01 -0.79
CA GLU A 40 -0.27 2.78 0.43
C GLU A 40 -1.42 3.77 0.71
N GLN A 41 -1.89 4.49 -0.32
CA GLN A 41 -3.05 5.39 -0.18
C GLN A 41 -4.35 4.62 0.13
N GLU A 42 -4.55 3.45 -0.47
CA GLU A 42 -5.71 2.59 -0.17
C GLU A 42 -5.69 2.12 1.29
N LEU A 43 -4.50 1.78 1.82
CA LEU A 43 -4.33 1.38 3.21
C LEU A 43 -4.66 2.53 4.17
N ASP A 44 -4.15 3.72 3.92
CA ASP A 44 -4.43 4.91 4.74
C ASP A 44 -5.94 5.19 4.82
N VAL A 45 -6.63 5.20 3.67
CA VAL A 45 -8.08 5.41 3.62
C VAL A 45 -8.85 4.28 4.32
N ALA A 46 -8.37 3.04 4.20
CA ALA A 46 -9.00 1.90 4.87
C ALA A 46 -8.83 1.98 6.39
N PHE A 47 -7.69 2.49 6.90
CA PHE A 47 -7.47 2.75 8.32
C PHE A 47 -8.38 3.85 8.84
N GLU A 48 -8.44 5.01 8.18
CA GLU A 48 -9.33 6.12 8.60
C GLU A 48 -10.79 5.66 8.74
N ARG A 49 -11.28 4.88 7.76
CA ARG A 49 -12.65 4.32 7.81
C ARG A 49 -12.83 3.33 8.94
N TRP A 50 -11.82 2.51 9.23
CA TRP A 50 -11.90 1.57 10.33
C TRP A 50 -11.95 2.31 11.68
N GLU A 51 -11.13 3.34 11.86
CA GLU A 51 -11.14 4.18 13.06
C GLU A 51 -12.49 4.90 13.25
N GLU A 52 -13.07 5.46 12.18
CA GLU A 52 -14.41 6.07 12.23
C GLU A 52 -15.49 5.07 12.68
N LEU A 53 -15.47 3.83 12.15
CA LEU A 53 -16.44 2.79 12.51
C LEU A 53 -16.28 2.32 13.96
N GLU A 54 -15.04 2.20 14.44
CA GLU A 54 -14.76 1.87 15.84
C GLU A 54 -15.26 2.97 16.78
N ALA A 55 -15.01 4.24 16.44
CA ALA A 55 -15.50 5.38 17.23
C ALA A 55 -17.03 5.38 17.35
N MET A 56 -17.75 5.16 16.24
CA MET A 56 -19.22 5.08 16.24
C MET A 56 -19.75 3.92 17.10
N GLN A 57 -19.06 2.78 17.13
CA GLN A 57 -19.42 1.64 17.97
C GLN A 57 -19.21 1.92 19.47
N GLN A 58 -18.17 2.69 19.83
CA GLN A 58 -17.91 3.03 21.24
C GLN A 58 -18.83 4.12 21.80
N GLU A 59 -19.41 4.96 20.94
CA GLU A 59 -20.36 6.01 21.34
C GLU A 59 -21.82 5.51 21.49
N SER A 60 -22.09 4.24 21.16
CA SER A 60 -23.41 3.59 21.21
C SER A 60 -23.61 2.72 22.46
#